data_AF-Q9KK01-F1
#
_entry.id   AF-Q9KK01-F1
#
_cell.length_a   1.000
_cell.length_b   1.000
_cell.length_c   1.000
_cell.angle_alpha   90.00
_cell.angle_beta   90.00
_cell.angle_gamma   90.00
#
_symmetry.space_group_name_H-M   'P 1'
#
loop_
_entity.id
_entity.type
_entity.pdbx_description
1 polymer ?
#
loop_
_entity_poly.entity_id
_entity_poly.type
_entity_poly.pdbx_seq_one_letter_code
_entity_poly.pdbx_strand_id
1 'polypeptide(L)'
;MYSYEDRIRAVKLYIKLGKLIGASIRQLGFLTKNSLKSWHAEYERCLDLPRGYENPKSKYSLTQREKAVGHYLQYGRNIAATIKVLGYPARDSLRAWIYEMHPQLHTRNVGRSDGLARPPAVKKAAVIALCTRKESAKALTQKLGVCRPTLYNWKNQLLGPKVSPSMKCRLEPSSSPEREELQRQLESLQLDVRRLQLEHDLLMRANKLIKKRRASTGKS
;
A
#
# COMPACT_ATOMS: atom_id res chain seq x y z
N MET A 1 33.28 -12.05 -10.73
CA MET A 1 33.75 -10.64 -10.86
C MET A 1 34.85 -10.45 -9.81
N TYR A 2 36.04 -9.97 -10.20
CA TYR A 2 37.19 -9.89 -9.27
C TYR A 2 37.01 -8.76 -8.25
N SER A 3 37.32 -9.03 -6.97
CA SER A 3 37.26 -8.02 -5.92
C SER A 3 38.37 -6.96 -6.12
N TYR A 4 38.19 -5.77 -5.56
CA TYR A 4 39.22 -4.71 -5.60
C TYR A 4 40.56 -5.20 -5.02
N GLU A 5 40.50 -5.95 -3.92
CA GLU A 5 41.68 -6.53 -3.27
C GLU A 5 42.40 -7.52 -4.18
N ASP A 6 41.66 -8.37 -4.90
CA ASP A 6 42.24 -9.31 -5.88
C ASP A 6 42.97 -8.58 -7.01
N ARG A 7 42.39 -7.48 -7.51
CA ARG A 7 42.98 -6.69 -8.60
C ARG A 7 44.28 -6.01 -8.16
N ILE A 8 44.28 -5.40 -6.97
CA ILE A 8 45.48 -4.76 -6.40
C ILE A 8 46.57 -5.80 -6.11
N ARG A 9 46.22 -6.96 -5.54
CA ARG A 9 47.17 -8.06 -5.31
C ARG A 9 47.78 -8.54 -6.62
N ALA A 10 46.97 -8.68 -7.67
CA ALA A 10 47.42 -9.12 -8.98
C ALA A 10 48.40 -8.14 -9.62
N VAL A 11 48.12 -6.83 -9.58
CA VAL A 11 49.02 -5.80 -10.12
C VAL A 11 50.33 -5.72 -9.35
N LYS A 12 50.28 -5.77 -8.01
CA LYS A 12 51.50 -5.78 -7.18
C LYS A 12 52.40 -6.98 -7.48
N LEU A 13 51.80 -8.17 -7.65
CA LEU A 13 52.54 -9.37 -8.02
C LEU A 13 53.15 -9.27 -9.42
N TYR A 14 52.41 -8.71 -10.37
CA TYR A 14 52.89 -8.49 -11.73
C TYR A 14 54.09 -7.55 -11.81
N ILE A 15 54.09 -6.49 -11.01
CA ILE A 15 55.24 -5.59 -10.88
C ILE A 15 56.43 -6.32 -10.23
N LYS A 16 56.18 -7.06 -9.15
CA LYS A 16 57.22 -7.83 -8.43
C LYS A 16 57.90 -8.89 -9.32
N LEU A 17 57.16 -9.51 -10.24
CA LEU A 17 57.67 -10.51 -11.19
C LEU A 17 58.27 -9.91 -12.47
N GLY A 18 58.52 -8.60 -12.51
CA GLY A 18 59.13 -7.95 -13.67
C GLY A 18 58.23 -7.94 -14.92
N LYS A 19 56.92 -7.76 -14.73
CA LYS A 19 55.92 -7.69 -15.82
C LYS A 19 55.75 -9.01 -16.61
N LEU A 20 56.10 -10.14 -16.01
CA LEU A 20 55.91 -11.49 -16.56
C LEU A 20 54.47 -11.99 -16.35
N ILE A 21 53.67 -11.93 -17.43
CA ILE A 21 52.25 -12.30 -17.43
C ILE A 21 52.06 -13.78 -17.08
N GLY A 22 52.83 -14.68 -17.71
CA GLY A 22 52.69 -16.12 -17.52
C GLY A 22 53.06 -16.61 -16.11
N ALA A 23 53.97 -15.91 -15.43
CA ALA A 23 54.32 -16.20 -14.04
C ALA A 23 53.20 -15.74 -13.09
N SER A 24 52.65 -14.54 -13.33
CA SER A 24 51.56 -13.97 -12.54
C SER A 24 50.26 -14.80 -12.63
N ILE A 25 49.92 -15.29 -13.83
CA ILE A 25 48.73 -16.14 -14.04
C ILE A 25 48.89 -17.49 -13.33
N ARG A 26 50.08 -18.10 -13.41
CA ARG A 26 50.37 -19.39 -12.74
C ARG A 26 50.31 -19.29 -11.21
N GLN A 27 50.74 -18.16 -10.64
CA GLN A 27 50.70 -17.96 -9.19
C GLN A 27 49.32 -17.55 -8.67
N LEU A 28 48.54 -16.78 -9.44
CA LEU A 28 47.22 -16.31 -9.00
C LEU A 28 46.09 -17.28 -9.36
N GLY A 29 46.27 -18.16 -10.35
CA GLY A 29 45.30 -19.18 -10.76
C GLY A 29 44.01 -18.66 -11.43
N PHE A 30 43.69 -17.37 -11.28
CA PHE A 30 42.40 -16.80 -11.67
C PHE A 30 42.57 -15.44 -12.33
N LEU A 31 43.21 -15.36 -13.50
CA LEU A 31 43.31 -14.10 -14.24
C LEU A 31 43.41 -14.32 -15.75
N THR A 32 42.71 -13.48 -16.53
CA THR A 32 42.91 -13.37 -17.97
C THR A 32 44.03 -12.37 -18.28
N LYS A 33 44.87 -12.69 -19.28
CA LYS A 33 46.00 -11.84 -19.74
C LYS A 33 45.61 -10.37 -19.98
N ASN A 34 44.42 -10.14 -20.53
CA ASN A 34 43.93 -8.80 -20.87
C ASN A 34 43.55 -7.99 -19.62
N SER A 35 42.97 -8.64 -18.61
CA SER A 35 42.60 -8.00 -17.34
C SER A 35 43.84 -7.47 -16.62
N LEU A 36 44.92 -8.27 -16.56
CA LEU A 36 46.16 -7.85 -15.92
C LEU A 36 46.80 -6.63 -16.59
N LYS A 37 46.79 -6.61 -17.93
CA LYS A 37 47.30 -5.48 -18.72
C LYS A 37 46.48 -4.21 -18.48
N SER A 38 45.15 -4.31 -18.47
CA SER A 38 44.27 -3.17 -18.22
C SER A 38 44.51 -2.59 -16.83
N TRP A 39 44.50 -3.45 -15.79
CA TRP A 39 44.71 -3.00 -14.42
C TRP A 39 46.11 -2.41 -14.22
N HIS A 40 47.15 -3.01 -14.78
CA HIS A 40 48.49 -2.43 -14.68
C HIS A 40 48.58 -1.06 -15.37
N ALA A 41 47.98 -0.89 -16.55
CA ALA A 41 47.96 0.40 -17.25
C ALA A 41 47.15 1.47 -16.51
N GLU A 42 46.06 1.10 -15.85
CA GLU A 42 45.28 2.00 -14.98
C GLU A 42 46.07 2.36 -13.72
N TYR A 43 46.74 1.39 -13.11
CA TYR A 43 47.58 1.59 -11.93
C TYR A 43 48.80 2.49 -12.22
N GLU A 44 49.44 2.37 -13.39
CA GLU A 44 50.53 3.31 -13.78
C GLU A 44 50.03 4.75 -13.96
N ARG A 45 48.75 4.97 -14.28
CA ARG A 45 48.17 6.31 -14.48
C ARG A 45 47.76 7.01 -13.20
N CYS A 46 47.11 6.27 -12.30
CA CYS A 46 46.46 6.86 -11.12
C CYS A 46 47.12 6.43 -9.80
N LEU A 47 48.11 5.53 -9.85
CA LEU A 47 48.68 4.83 -8.68
C LEU A 47 47.66 4.07 -7.82
N ASP A 48 46.44 3.91 -8.35
CA ASP A 48 45.34 3.18 -7.72
C ASP A 48 44.44 2.56 -8.79
N LEU A 49 43.69 1.54 -8.41
CA LEU A 49 42.67 0.92 -9.25
C LEU A 49 41.28 1.41 -8.86
N PRO A 50 40.36 1.61 -9.82
CA PRO A 50 38.99 1.92 -9.48
C PRO A 50 38.35 0.86 -8.59
N ARG A 51 37.75 1.30 -7.47
CA ARG A 51 37.05 0.42 -6.51
C ARG A 51 35.80 -0.24 -7.12
N GLY A 52 35.31 0.27 -8.26
CA GLY A 52 34.20 -0.28 -9.02
C GLY A 52 34.32 0.04 -10.51
N TYR A 53 33.36 -0.42 -11.31
CA TYR A 53 33.19 0.09 -12.67
C TYR A 53 32.87 1.58 -12.56
N GLU A 54 33.83 2.45 -12.87
CA GLU A 54 33.54 3.87 -13.01
C GLU A 54 32.56 4.02 -14.17
N ASN A 55 31.40 4.62 -13.86
CA ASN A 55 30.38 4.86 -14.87
C ASN A 55 31.01 5.58 -16.05
N PRO A 56 30.77 5.12 -17.30
CA PRO A 56 31.27 5.80 -18.48
C PRO A 56 30.93 7.29 -18.38
N LYS A 57 31.92 8.15 -18.64
CA LYS A 57 31.80 9.61 -18.66
C LYS A 57 30.38 10.00 -19.08
N SER A 58 29.67 10.66 -18.17
CA SER A 58 28.31 11.15 -18.39
C SER A 58 28.18 11.68 -19.83
N LYS A 59 27.22 11.12 -20.60
CA LYS A 59 26.98 11.51 -22.00
C LYS A 59 26.76 13.01 -22.21
N TYR A 60 26.46 13.75 -21.14
CA TYR A 60 26.17 15.17 -21.14
C TYR A 60 27.00 15.91 -20.09
N SER A 61 27.53 17.08 -20.44
CA SER A 61 28.27 17.93 -19.50
C SER A 61 27.33 18.52 -18.44
N LEU A 62 27.86 18.92 -17.28
CA LEU A 62 27.07 19.58 -16.23
C LEU A 62 26.36 20.84 -16.76
N THR A 63 27.06 21.63 -17.57
CA THR A 63 26.52 22.85 -18.20
C THR A 63 25.32 22.58 -19.11
N GLN A 64 25.33 21.47 -19.85
CA GLN A 64 24.19 21.05 -20.68
C GLN A 64 22.99 20.64 -19.81
N ARG A 65 23.24 19.97 -18.68
CA ARG A 65 22.18 19.59 -17.73
C ARG A 65 21.51 20.83 -17.13
N GLU A 66 22.31 21.77 -16.64
CA GLU A 66 21.82 23.02 -16.05
C GLU A 66 21.01 23.85 -17.05
N LYS A 67 21.48 23.97 -18.30
CA LYS A 67 20.73 24.65 -19.37
C LYS A 67 19.39 23.98 -19.64
N ALA A 68 19.34 22.65 -19.68
CA ALA A 68 18.10 21.92 -19.92
C ALA A 68 17.11 22.06 -18.76
N VAL A 69 17.58 21.98 -17.52
CA VAL A 69 16.75 22.17 -16.32
C VAL A 69 16.28 23.63 -16.21
N GLY A 70 17.14 24.61 -16.50
CA GLY A 70 16.79 26.03 -16.51
C GLY A 70 15.68 26.36 -17.51
N HIS A 71 15.79 25.86 -18.75
CA HIS A 71 14.74 25.99 -19.75
C HIS A 71 13.42 25.34 -19.28
N TYR A 72 13.50 24.15 -18.69
CA TYR A 72 12.32 23.47 -18.14
C TYR A 72 11.58 24.33 -17.09
N LEU A 73 12.32 25.01 -16.21
CA LEU A 73 11.73 25.89 -15.18
C LEU A 73 11.13 27.16 -15.78
N GLN A 74 11.80 27.77 -16.75
CA GLN A 74 11.37 29.02 -17.38
C GLN A 74 10.08 28.86 -18.20
N TYR A 75 9.93 27.75 -18.94
CA TYR A 75 8.84 27.55 -19.90
C TYR A 75 7.71 26.65 -19.38
N GLY A 76 7.43 26.71 -18.07
CA GLY A 76 6.21 26.10 -17.51
C GLY A 76 6.27 24.59 -17.30
N ARG A 77 7.45 24.03 -17.03
CA ARG A 77 7.64 22.64 -16.57
C ARG A 77 7.16 21.58 -17.56
N ASN A 78 7.29 21.85 -18.85
CA ASN A 78 6.99 20.88 -19.91
C ASN A 78 8.28 20.22 -20.45
N ILE A 79 8.45 18.93 -20.12
CA ILE A 79 9.59 18.11 -20.55
C ILE A 79 9.62 17.97 -22.08
N ALA A 80 8.49 17.71 -22.72
CA ALA A 80 8.43 17.49 -24.17
C ALA A 80 8.78 18.77 -24.95
N ALA A 81 8.29 19.92 -24.50
CA ALA A 81 8.62 21.21 -25.10
C ALA A 81 10.12 21.52 -24.95
N THR A 82 10.70 21.26 -23.79
CA THR A 82 12.13 21.49 -23.52
C THR A 82 13.01 20.63 -24.44
N ILE A 83 12.66 19.35 -24.63
CA ILE A 83 13.38 18.45 -25.53
C ILE A 83 13.22 18.88 -26.98
N LYS A 84 12.03 19.35 -27.38
CA LYS A 84 11.77 19.83 -28.75
C LYS A 84 12.60 21.07 -29.08
N VAL A 85 12.80 21.97 -28.13
CA VAL A 85 13.58 23.20 -28.34
C VAL A 85 15.09 22.92 -28.31
N LEU A 86 15.56 22.12 -27.35
CA LEU A 86 16.99 21.88 -27.18
C LEU A 86 17.54 20.76 -28.08
N GLY A 87 16.70 19.86 -28.58
CA GLY A 87 17.08 18.69 -29.38
C GLY A 87 17.74 17.56 -28.58
N TYR A 88 17.97 17.78 -27.29
CA TYR A 88 18.47 16.84 -26.29
C TYR A 88 17.94 17.31 -24.92
N PRO A 89 18.03 16.52 -23.83
CA PRO A 89 18.38 15.10 -23.73
C PRO A 89 17.16 14.19 -23.95
N ALA A 90 17.31 12.88 -23.75
CA ALA A 90 16.18 11.96 -23.66
C ALA A 90 15.26 12.29 -22.47
N ARG A 91 13.98 11.92 -22.57
CA ARG A 91 12.95 12.21 -21.56
C ARG A 91 13.34 11.77 -20.14
N ASP A 92 13.88 10.56 -20.02
CA ASP A 92 14.24 10.00 -18.72
C ASP A 92 15.47 10.68 -18.12
N SER A 93 16.43 11.09 -18.95
CA SER A 93 17.60 11.85 -18.51
C SER A 93 17.21 13.21 -17.96
N LEU A 94 16.34 13.96 -18.67
CA LEU A 94 15.86 15.26 -18.17
C LEU A 94 15.09 15.10 -16.86
N ARG A 95 14.27 14.05 -16.75
CA ARG A 95 13.54 13.73 -15.51
C ARG A 95 14.50 13.42 -14.36
N ALA A 96 15.53 12.60 -14.60
CA ALA A 96 16.54 12.28 -13.59
C ALA A 96 17.27 13.54 -13.12
N TRP A 97 17.68 14.43 -14.03
CA TRP A 97 18.34 15.68 -13.68
C TRP A 97 17.43 16.63 -12.90
N ILE A 98 16.14 16.71 -13.24
CA ILE A 98 15.17 17.49 -12.47
C ILE A 98 15.05 16.92 -11.04
N TYR A 99 15.10 15.59 -10.87
CA TYR A 99 15.06 14.97 -9.54
C TYR A 99 16.32 15.21 -8.73
N GLU A 100 17.49 15.12 -9.37
CA GLU A 100 18.78 15.39 -8.73
C GLU A 100 18.89 16.87 -8.29
N MET A 101 18.45 17.80 -9.14
CA MET A 101 18.63 19.24 -8.93
C MET A 101 17.49 19.91 -8.15
N HIS A 102 16.25 19.41 -8.28
CA HIS A 102 15.07 19.99 -7.64
C HIS A 102 14.11 18.92 -7.07
N PRO A 103 14.50 18.25 -5.96
CA PRO A 103 13.66 17.27 -5.29
C PRO A 103 12.26 17.79 -4.92
N GLN A 104 12.13 19.08 -4.61
CA GLN A 104 10.88 19.76 -4.27
C GLN A 104 9.84 19.76 -5.40
N LEU A 105 10.27 19.65 -6.66
CA LEU A 105 9.38 19.58 -7.81
C LEU A 105 8.82 18.18 -8.02
N HIS A 106 9.41 17.18 -7.35
CA HIS A 106 8.97 15.79 -7.38
C HIS A 106 7.88 15.51 -6.34
N THR A 107 7.48 16.46 -5.49
CA THR A 107 6.29 16.28 -4.64
C THR A 107 5.06 16.23 -5.52
N ARG A 108 4.86 15.07 -6.13
CA ARG A 108 3.59 14.58 -6.61
C ARG A 108 2.78 14.48 -5.34
N ASN A 109 2.12 15.58 -5.02
CA ASN A 109 0.79 15.54 -4.45
C ASN A 109 -0.02 14.73 -5.47
N VAL A 110 0.17 13.41 -5.49
CA VAL A 110 -0.90 12.50 -5.84
C VAL A 110 -1.95 13.00 -4.89
N GLY A 111 -2.91 13.74 -5.40
CA GLY A 111 -4.19 13.85 -4.77
C GLY A 111 -4.69 12.42 -4.65
N ARG A 112 -4.20 11.67 -3.65
CA ARG A 112 -5.11 11.20 -2.64
C ARG A 112 -5.75 12.50 -2.22
N SER A 113 -6.85 12.83 -2.90
CA SER A 113 -7.84 13.68 -2.31
C SER A 113 -7.90 13.18 -0.87
N ASP A 114 -7.48 14.00 0.07
CA ASP A 114 -8.12 14.02 1.37
C ASP A 114 -9.59 14.31 1.08
N GLY A 115 -10.28 13.35 0.47
CA GLY A 115 -11.70 13.21 0.51
C GLY A 115 -11.94 12.77 1.93
N LEU A 116 -11.80 13.75 2.84
CA LEU A 116 -12.05 13.75 4.26
C LEU A 116 -12.48 12.35 4.69
N ALA A 117 -11.51 11.48 5.02
CA ALA A 117 -11.75 10.05 5.14
C ALA A 117 -13.01 9.83 5.98
N ARG A 118 -14.13 9.54 5.29
CA ARG A 118 -15.44 9.76 5.89
C ARG A 118 -15.53 8.82 7.09
N PRO A 119 -16.07 9.27 8.24
CA PRO A 119 -16.10 8.43 9.43
C PRO A 119 -16.66 7.04 9.09
N PRO A 120 -16.03 5.96 9.57
CA PRO A 120 -16.41 4.59 9.20
C PRO A 120 -17.88 4.28 9.54
N ALA A 121 -18.45 4.99 10.52
CA ALA A 121 -19.88 4.95 10.84
C ALA A 121 -20.78 5.40 9.66
N VAL A 122 -20.44 6.52 9.00
CA VAL A 122 -21.20 7.03 7.84
C VAL A 122 -21.12 6.05 6.67
N LYS A 123 -19.94 5.46 6.45
CA LYS A 123 -19.73 4.44 5.43
C LYS A 123 -20.59 3.20 5.67
N LYS A 124 -20.66 2.70 6.91
CA LYS A 124 -21.51 1.57 7.29
C LYS A 124 -23.00 1.90 7.14
N ALA A 125 -23.43 3.06 7.63
CA ALA A 125 -24.82 3.51 7.49
C ALA A 125 -25.24 3.65 6.02
N ALA A 126 -24.37 4.19 5.17
CA ALA A 126 -24.61 4.31 3.73
C ALA A 126 -24.76 2.96 3.04
N VAL A 127 -23.97 1.95 3.43
CA VAL A 127 -24.07 0.60 2.86
C VAL A 127 -25.32 -0.13 3.36
N ILE A 128 -25.69 0.01 4.64
CA ILE A 128 -26.95 -0.54 5.16
C ILE A 128 -28.13 0.08 4.41
N ALA A 129 -28.17 1.41 4.32
CA ALA A 129 -29.22 2.13 3.59
C ALA A 129 -29.24 1.74 2.10
N LEU A 130 -28.08 1.50 1.47
CA LEU A 130 -28.04 0.98 0.11
C LEU A 130 -28.69 -0.42 0.04
N CYS A 131 -28.38 -1.33 0.96
CA CYS A 131 -28.91 -2.70 0.92
C CYS A 131 -30.40 -2.81 1.28
N THR A 132 -30.94 -1.89 2.08
CA THR A 132 -32.34 -1.91 2.55
C THR A 132 -33.24 -0.88 1.87
N ARG A 133 -32.74 -0.19 0.83
CA ARG A 133 -33.46 0.91 0.17
C ARG A 133 -34.75 0.47 -0.52
N LYS A 134 -35.80 1.29 -0.36
CA LYS A 134 -36.97 1.35 -1.26
C LYS A 134 -36.77 2.36 -2.40
N GLU A 135 -35.94 3.38 -2.18
CA GLU A 135 -35.64 4.44 -3.17
C GLU A 135 -34.43 4.11 -4.06
N SER A 136 -34.26 4.89 -5.14
CA SER A 136 -33.13 4.74 -6.05
C SER A 136 -31.78 5.08 -5.39
N ALA A 137 -30.70 4.47 -5.87
CA ALA A 137 -29.34 4.79 -5.42
C ALA A 137 -28.98 6.27 -5.66
N LYS A 138 -29.61 6.94 -6.64
CA LYS A 138 -29.41 8.36 -6.96
C LYS A 138 -29.97 9.27 -5.86
N ALA A 139 -31.17 8.99 -5.36
CA ALA A 139 -31.77 9.76 -4.26
C ALA A 139 -30.93 9.64 -2.98
N LEU A 140 -30.43 8.43 -2.70
CA LEU A 140 -29.56 8.16 -1.54
C LEU A 140 -28.21 8.90 -1.66
N THR A 141 -27.62 8.96 -2.85
CA THR A 141 -26.38 9.72 -3.08
C THR A 141 -26.56 11.22 -2.87
N GLN A 142 -27.71 11.78 -3.25
CA GLN A 142 -28.03 13.19 -3.01
C GLN A 142 -28.22 13.48 -1.52
N LYS A 143 -28.93 12.61 -0.79
CA LYS A 143 -29.12 12.75 0.67
C LYS A 143 -27.81 12.67 1.46
N LEU A 144 -26.88 11.82 1.03
CA LEU A 144 -25.59 11.64 1.70
C LEU A 144 -24.48 12.58 1.21
N GLY A 145 -24.70 13.31 0.10
CA GLY A 145 -23.68 14.15 -0.53
C GLY A 145 -22.50 13.35 -1.09
N VAL A 146 -22.73 12.09 -1.50
CA VAL A 146 -21.68 11.17 -1.97
C VAL A 146 -21.97 10.77 -3.40
N CYS A 147 -20.95 10.65 -4.27
CA CYS A 147 -21.18 10.18 -5.63
C CYS A 147 -21.51 8.68 -5.68
N ARG A 148 -22.31 8.28 -6.68
CA ARG A 148 -22.74 6.89 -6.87
C ARG A 148 -21.57 5.89 -6.94
N PRO A 149 -20.45 6.16 -7.64
CA PRO A 149 -19.31 5.24 -7.65
C PRO A 149 -18.72 4.99 -6.25
N THR A 150 -18.60 6.03 -5.43
CA THR A 150 -18.08 5.93 -4.06
C THR A 150 -18.96 5.03 -3.19
N LEU A 151 -20.28 5.12 -3.34
CA LEU A 151 -21.22 4.26 -2.61
C LEU A 151 -21.05 2.76 -2.96
N TYR A 152 -20.87 2.43 -4.24
CA TYR A 152 -20.61 1.06 -4.67
C TYR A 152 -19.21 0.58 -4.27
N ASN A 153 -18.20 1.47 -4.31
CA ASN A 153 -16.86 1.18 -3.80
C ASN A 153 -16.90 0.85 -2.31
N TRP A 154 -17.68 1.59 -1.52
CA TRP A 154 -17.86 1.30 -0.09
C TRP A 154 -18.55 -0.03 0.15
N LYS A 155 -19.57 -0.37 -0.63
CA LYS A 155 -20.22 -1.69 -0.59
C LYS A 155 -19.20 -2.80 -0.86
N ASN A 156 -18.41 -2.68 -1.93
CA ASN A 156 -17.41 -3.69 -2.32
C ASN A 156 -16.27 -3.81 -1.28
N GLN A 157 -15.90 -2.72 -0.62
CA GLN A 157 -14.90 -2.74 0.45
C GLN A 157 -15.39 -3.41 1.74
N LEU A 158 -16.68 -3.28 2.08
CA LEU A 158 -17.22 -3.84 3.34
C LEU A 158 -17.80 -5.25 3.19
N LEU A 159 -18.38 -5.57 2.04
CA LEU A 159 -19.04 -6.87 1.78
C LEU A 159 -18.20 -7.77 0.85
N GLY A 160 -17.02 -7.31 0.45
CA GLY A 160 -16.15 -7.93 -0.54
C GLY A 160 -16.69 -7.78 -1.98
N PRO A 161 -15.85 -8.00 -3.01
CA PRO A 161 -16.31 -8.22 -4.37
C PRO A 161 -16.97 -9.61 -4.46
N LYS A 162 -18.06 -9.84 -3.72
CA LYS A 162 -18.96 -10.94 -4.05
C LYS A 162 -19.47 -10.64 -5.45
N VAL A 163 -19.19 -11.55 -6.39
CA VAL A 163 -19.85 -11.66 -7.70
C VAL A 163 -21.25 -11.14 -7.52
N SER A 164 -21.53 -9.97 -8.11
CA SER A 164 -22.85 -9.37 -7.99
C SER A 164 -23.83 -10.48 -8.34
N PRO A 165 -24.82 -10.81 -7.50
CA PRO A 165 -25.98 -11.51 -8.01
C PRO A 165 -26.54 -10.55 -9.06
N SER A 166 -26.22 -10.88 -10.31
CA SER A 166 -26.66 -10.16 -11.48
C SER A 166 -28.17 -10.23 -11.42
N MET A 167 -28.76 -9.06 -11.21
CA MET A 167 -30.20 -8.80 -11.29
C MET A 167 -31.04 -9.50 -10.20
N LYS A 168 -31.83 -8.70 -9.50
CA LYS A 168 -32.82 -9.12 -8.49
C LYS A 168 -32.27 -9.55 -7.13
N CYS A 169 -31.51 -8.68 -6.45
CA CYS A 169 -31.84 -8.46 -5.03
C CYS A 169 -33.10 -7.60 -4.98
N ARG A 170 -34.22 -8.18 -5.41
CA ARG A 170 -35.45 -7.94 -4.68
C ARG A 170 -35.12 -8.58 -3.34
N LEU A 171 -35.12 -7.80 -2.26
CA LEU A 171 -35.49 -8.40 -0.99
C LEU A 171 -36.88 -8.96 -1.29
N GLU A 172 -36.95 -10.19 -1.79
CA GLU A 172 -38.19 -10.93 -1.72
C GLU A 172 -38.52 -10.84 -0.24
N PRO A 173 -39.63 -10.19 0.14
CA PRO A 173 -40.08 -10.35 1.50
C PRO A 173 -40.13 -11.86 1.68
N SER A 174 -39.30 -12.39 2.59
CA SER A 174 -39.37 -13.80 3.00
C SER A 174 -40.84 -14.17 2.99
N SER A 175 -41.14 -15.23 2.23
CA SER A 175 -42.49 -15.61 1.86
C SER A 175 -43.43 -15.37 3.06
N SER A 176 -44.58 -14.74 2.85
CA SER A 176 -45.54 -14.47 3.94
C SER A 176 -45.68 -15.60 4.98
N PRO A 177 -45.67 -16.91 4.61
CA PRO A 177 -45.69 -17.99 5.60
C PRO A 177 -44.45 -18.05 6.53
N GLU A 178 -43.24 -17.78 6.05
CA GLU A 178 -42.04 -17.77 6.91
C GLU A 178 -42.08 -16.63 7.94
N ARG A 179 -42.65 -15.48 7.56
CA ARG A 179 -42.81 -14.33 8.47
C ARG A 179 -43.85 -14.61 9.53
N GLU A 180 -44.98 -15.19 9.14
CA GLU A 180 -46.03 -15.59 10.07
C GLU A 180 -45.51 -16.64 11.05
N GLU A 181 -44.74 -17.61 10.59
CA GLU A 181 -44.14 -18.64 11.45
C GLU A 181 -43.13 -18.04 12.44
N LEU A 182 -42.24 -17.16 11.98
CA LEU A 182 -41.31 -16.45 12.86
C LEU A 182 -42.05 -15.56 13.88
N GLN A 183 -43.16 -14.96 13.49
CA GLN A 183 -43.97 -14.15 14.39
C GLN A 183 -44.65 -14.99 15.47
N ARG A 184 -45.18 -16.17 15.11
CA ARG A 184 -45.69 -17.15 16.10
C ARG A 184 -44.60 -17.60 17.07
N GLN A 185 -43.39 -17.86 16.57
CA GLN A 185 -42.25 -18.24 17.42
C GLN A 185 -41.86 -17.12 18.40
N LEU A 186 -41.89 -15.85 17.96
CA LEU A 186 -41.65 -14.71 18.84
C LEU A 186 -42.74 -14.58 19.92
N GLU A 187 -44.00 -14.74 19.55
CA GLU A 187 -45.12 -14.69 20.51
C GLU A 187 -45.05 -15.84 21.52
N SER A 188 -44.72 -17.05 21.09
CA SER A 188 -44.45 -18.20 21.97
C SER A 188 -43.32 -17.89 22.95
N LEU A 189 -42.17 -17.42 22.46
CA LEU A 189 -41.03 -17.09 23.32
C LEU A 189 -41.37 -15.98 24.33
N GLN A 190 -42.17 -14.99 23.93
CA GLN A 190 -42.62 -13.94 24.84
C GLN A 190 -43.55 -14.47 25.95
N LEU A 191 -44.44 -15.41 25.64
CA LEU A 191 -45.28 -16.07 26.63
C LEU A 191 -44.44 -16.91 27.61
N ASP A 192 -43.45 -17.64 27.09
CA ASP A 192 -42.53 -18.43 27.92
C ASP A 192 -41.72 -17.54 28.86
N VAL A 193 -41.22 -16.40 28.39
CA VAL A 193 -40.52 -15.43 29.25
C VAL A 193 -41.44 -14.91 30.36
N ARG A 194 -42.69 -14.56 30.05
CA ARG A 194 -43.66 -14.12 31.07
C ARG A 194 -43.96 -15.23 32.09
N ARG A 195 -44.12 -16.46 31.63
CA ARG A 195 -44.32 -17.63 32.50
C ARG A 195 -43.14 -17.83 33.44
N LEU A 196 -41.92 -17.83 32.90
CA LEU A 196 -40.69 -17.99 33.69
C LEU A 196 -40.51 -16.86 34.71
N GLN A 197 -40.91 -15.63 34.37
CA GLN A 197 -40.92 -14.51 35.32
C GLN A 197 -41.89 -14.76 36.49
N LEU A 198 -43.10 -15.26 36.21
CA LEU A 198 -44.07 -15.61 37.26
C LEU A 198 -43.58 -16.76 38.14
N GLU A 199 -43.01 -17.81 37.54
CA GLU A 199 -42.41 -18.92 38.28
C GLU A 199 -41.27 -18.43 39.19
N HIS A 200 -40.40 -17.57 38.67
CA HIS A 200 -39.33 -16.95 39.46
C HIS A 200 -39.88 -16.12 40.64
N ASP A 201 -40.89 -15.29 40.40
CA ASP A 201 -41.51 -14.47 41.45
C ASP A 201 -42.17 -15.31 42.55
N LEU A 202 -42.84 -16.41 42.18
CA LEU A 202 -43.41 -17.37 43.13
C LEU A 202 -42.32 -18.02 43.99
N LEU A 203 -41.24 -18.49 43.36
CA LEU A 203 -40.08 -19.06 44.05
C LEU A 203 -39.40 -18.04 44.98
N MET A 204 -39.26 -16.78 44.54
CA MET A 204 -38.71 -15.69 45.35
C MET A 204 -39.58 -15.38 46.56
N ARG A 205 -40.92 -15.33 46.40
CA ARG A 205 -41.85 -15.16 47.52
C ARG A 205 -41.78 -16.32 48.51
N ALA A 206 -41.75 -17.56 48.02
CA ALA A 206 -41.61 -18.75 48.86
C ALA A 206 -40.31 -18.72 49.67
N ASN A 207 -39.18 -18.41 49.03
CA ASN A 207 -37.89 -18.26 49.71
C ASN A 207 -37.90 -17.15 50.77
N LYS A 208 -38.56 -16.01 50.49
CA LYS A 208 -38.71 -14.93 51.48
C LYS A 208 -39.49 -15.39 52.71
N LEU A 209 -40.55 -16.18 52.54
CA LEU A 209 -41.32 -16.76 53.65
C LEU A 209 -40.48 -17.76 54.47
N ILE A 210 -39.72 -18.63 53.80
CA ILE A 210 -38.80 -19.57 54.46
C ILE A 210 -37.75 -18.81 55.28
N LYS A 211 -37.14 -17.77 54.71
CA LYS A 211 -36.14 -16.94 55.40
C LYS A 211 -36.73 -16.21 56.62
N LYS A 212 -37.97 -15.70 56.51
CA LYS A 212 -38.70 -15.09 57.64
C LYS A 212 -38.97 -16.10 58.76
N ARG A 213 -39.46 -17.30 58.42
CA ARG A 213 -39.69 -18.38 59.40
C ARG A 213 -38.41 -18.81 60.11
N ARG A 214 -37.31 -18.97 59.39
CA ARG A 214 -35.99 -19.27 59.96
C ARG A 214 -35.50 -18.18 60.92
N ALA A 215 -35.75 -16.91 60.61
CA ALA A 215 -35.38 -15.79 61.48
C ALA A 215 -36.24 -15.67 62.75
N SER A 216 -37.50 -16.13 62.71
CA SER A 216 -38.36 -16.16 63.90
C SER A 216 -38.07 -17.34 64.83
N THR A 217 -37.65 -18.50 64.31
CA THR A 217 -37.31 -19.69 65.12
C THR A 217 -35.94 -19.60 65.80
N GLY A 218 -35.06 -18.69 65.38
CA GLY A 218 -33.77 -18.44 66.04
C GLY A 218 -33.80 -17.34 67.11
N LYS A 219 -34.98 -16.82 67.45
CA LYS A 219 -35.20 -15.77 68.47
C LYS A 219 -36.00 -16.27 69.68
N SER A 220 -36.29 -17.56 69.75
CA SER A 220 -36.90 -18.23 70.93
C SER A 220 -35.86 -19.02 71.69
#